data_AF-A0A9P9TNN2-F1
#
_entry.id   AF-A0A9P9TNN2-F1
#
_cell.length_a   1.000
_cell.length_b   1.000
_cell.length_c   1.000
_cell.angle_alpha   90.00
_cell.angle_beta   90.00
_cell.angle_gamma   90.00
#
_symmetry.space_group_name_H-M   'P 1'
#
loop_
_entity.id
_entity.type
_entity.pdbx_description
1 polymer ?
#
loop_
_entity_poly.entity_id
_entity_poly.type
_entity_poly.pdbx_seq_one_letter_code
_entity_poly.pdbx_strand_id
1 'polypeptide(L)'
;MASEPQDAAFSTSQASPADLDSESLSPLEQEVLDEYARLLGNLNTMSALLLDLSNKPSAAILDGLRGLERKTSLVFTLLKASVYSIVLNQQIGEGGSEEGDREAGDRGSVDGR
;
A
#
# COMPACT_ATOMS: atom_id res chain seq x y z
N MET A 1 -13.77 46.37 -76.40
CA MET A 1 -12.53 45.87 -75.75
C MET A 1 -11.63 47.10 -75.61
N ALA A 2 -11.18 47.56 -74.44
CA ALA A 2 -10.85 46.86 -73.21
C ALA A 2 -11.22 47.70 -71.97
N SER A 3 -11.32 46.99 -70.85
CA SER A 3 -11.95 47.31 -69.58
C SER A 3 -11.13 48.25 -68.70
N GLU A 4 -11.81 49.09 -67.92
CA GLU A 4 -11.27 49.79 -66.73
C GLU A 4 -10.79 48.80 -65.66
N PRO A 5 -9.69 49.07 -64.95
CA PRO A 5 -9.35 48.36 -63.73
C PRO A 5 -10.05 49.03 -62.54
N GLN A 6 -11.02 48.33 -61.95
CA GLN A 6 -11.53 48.60 -60.61
C GLN A 6 -10.43 48.22 -59.61
N ASP A 7 -9.75 49.22 -59.05
CA ASP A 7 -8.91 49.02 -57.87
C ASP A 7 -9.82 48.72 -56.68
N ALA A 8 -9.80 47.44 -56.31
CA ALA A 8 -10.49 46.87 -55.18
C ALA A 8 -10.16 47.66 -53.91
N ALA A 9 -11.14 48.43 -53.44
CA ALA A 9 -11.18 48.86 -52.06
C ALA A 9 -11.07 47.60 -51.20
N PHE A 10 -9.98 47.50 -50.43
CA PHE A 10 -9.87 46.58 -49.30
C PHE A 10 -10.96 46.97 -48.30
N SER A 11 -12.15 46.44 -48.55
CA SER A 11 -13.27 46.48 -47.65
C SER A 11 -12.86 45.66 -46.45
N THR A 12 -12.29 46.33 -45.45
CA THR A 12 -12.19 45.80 -44.09
C THR A 12 -13.58 45.31 -43.76
N SER A 13 -13.72 44.00 -43.56
CA SER A 13 -14.99 43.38 -43.23
C SER A 13 -15.57 44.12 -42.03
N GLN A 14 -16.54 44.97 -42.32
CA GLN A 14 -17.49 45.48 -41.37
C GLN A 14 -18.20 44.23 -40.85
N ALA A 15 -17.67 43.66 -39.76
CA ALA A 15 -18.35 42.63 -38.99
C ALA A 15 -19.74 43.19 -38.70
N SER A 16 -20.75 42.58 -39.32
CA SER A 16 -22.12 42.99 -39.11
C SER A 16 -22.43 42.75 -37.64
N PRO A 17 -23.17 43.63 -36.94
CA PRO A 17 -23.53 43.41 -35.54
C PRO A 17 -24.38 42.14 -35.32
N ALA A 18 -24.86 41.50 -36.40
CA ALA A 18 -25.52 40.21 -36.39
C ALA A 18 -24.56 38.99 -36.33
N ASP A 19 -23.27 39.15 -36.63
CA ASP A 19 -22.30 38.05 -36.54
C ASP A 19 -21.86 37.80 -35.08
N LEU A 20 -22.08 38.76 -34.17
CA LEU A 20 -21.86 38.58 -32.72
C LEU A 20 -22.92 37.67 -32.09
N ASP A 21 -24.08 37.51 -32.71
CA ASP A 21 -25.14 36.61 -32.23
C ASP A 21 -24.81 35.14 -32.56
N SER A 22 -23.93 34.90 -33.54
CA SER A 22 -23.46 33.55 -33.90
C SER A 22 -22.48 32.94 -32.89
N GLU A 23 -22.01 33.76 -31.93
CA GLU A 23 -21.14 33.36 -30.83
C GLU A 23 -21.93 33.16 -29.52
N SER A 24 -23.26 33.34 -29.56
CA SER A 24 -24.14 32.97 -28.46
C SER A 24 -24.39 31.46 -28.48
N LEU A 25 -23.79 30.76 -27.52
CA LEU A 25 -24.04 29.33 -27.31
C LEU A 25 -25.55 29.09 -27.17
N SER A 26 -26.06 28.04 -27.80
CA SER A 26 -27.44 27.66 -27.58
C SER A 26 -27.65 27.29 -26.10
N PRO A 27 -28.86 27.47 -25.54
CA PRO A 27 -29.11 27.19 -24.13
C PRO A 27 -28.70 25.79 -23.68
N LEU A 28 -28.85 24.80 -24.57
CA LEU A 28 -28.44 23.41 -24.33
C LEU A 28 -26.91 23.25 -24.31
N GLU A 29 -26.18 23.92 -25.20
CA GLU A 29 -24.72 23.85 -25.24
C GLU A 29 -24.10 24.43 -23.97
N GLN A 30 -24.65 25.55 -23.47
CA GLN A 30 -24.21 26.14 -22.21
C GLN A 30 -24.47 25.20 -21.02
N GLU A 31 -25.68 24.61 -20.93
CA GLU A 31 -26.03 23.65 -19.88
C GLU A 31 -25.10 22.43 -19.88
N VAL A 32 -24.79 21.90 -21.06
CA VAL A 32 -23.88 20.77 -21.22
C VAL A 32 -22.45 21.14 -20.79
N LEU A 33 -21.96 22.33 -21.18
CA LEU A 33 -20.64 22.80 -20.77
C LEU A 33 -20.54 23.02 -19.25
N ASP A 34 -21.59 23.55 -18.62
CA ASP A 34 -21.64 23.73 -17.18
C ASP A 34 -21.61 22.38 -16.45
N GLU A 35 -22.33 21.37 -16.95
CA GLU A 35 -22.27 20.02 -16.38
C GLU A 35 -20.93 19.33 -16.62
N TYR A 36 -20.29 19.51 -17.77
CA TYR A 36 -18.92 19.02 -18.00
C TYR A 36 -17.90 19.71 -17.08
N ALA A 37 -18.02 21.01 -16.87
CA ALA A 37 -17.16 21.75 -15.94
C ALA A 37 -17.33 21.24 -14.50
N ARG A 38 -18.59 20.97 -14.10
CA ARG A 38 -18.90 20.38 -12.80
C ARG A 38 -18.35 18.96 -12.66
N LEU A 39 -18.52 18.13 -13.69
CA LEU A 39 -18.01 16.77 -13.74
C LEU A 39 -16.48 16.75 -13.64
N LEU A 40 -15.80 17.63 -14.37
CA LEU A 40 -14.35 17.79 -14.30
C LEU A 40 -13.90 18.19 -12.90
N GLY A 41 -14.59 19.15 -12.28
CA GLY A 41 -14.33 19.54 -10.89
C GLY A 41 -14.50 18.39 -9.90
N ASN A 42 -15.55 17.60 -10.07
CA ASN A 42 -15.81 16.40 -9.26
C ASN A 42 -14.70 15.34 -9.47
N LEU A 43 -14.31 15.07 -10.72
CA LEU A 43 -13.24 14.13 -11.05
C LEU A 43 -11.89 14.55 -10.47
N ASN A 44 -11.57 15.84 -10.55
CA ASN A 44 -10.34 16.36 -9.99
C ASN A 44 -10.34 16.24 -8.45
N THR A 45 -11.48 16.51 -7.82
CA THR A 45 -11.66 16.31 -6.37
C THR A 45 -11.51 14.85 -5.98
N MET A 46 -12.14 13.92 -6.72
CA MET A 46 -12.00 12.49 -6.48
C MET A 46 -10.55 12.02 -6.68
N SER A 47 -9.87 12.51 -7.72
CA SER A 47 -8.46 12.20 -7.95
C SER A 47 -7.58 12.66 -6.79
N ALA A 48 -7.77 13.89 -6.32
CA ALA A 48 -7.03 14.43 -5.16
C ALA A 48 -7.29 13.60 -3.88
N LEU A 49 -8.54 13.24 -3.61
CA LEU A 49 -8.91 12.40 -2.46
C LEU A 49 -8.30 10.99 -2.56
N LEU A 50 -8.31 10.38 -3.74
CA LEU A 50 -7.68 9.08 -3.97
C LEU A 50 -6.16 9.14 -3.78
N LEU A 51 -5.52 10.21 -4.25
CA LEU A 51 -4.09 10.41 -4.08
C LEU A 51 -3.74 10.58 -2.58
N ASP A 52 -4.55 11.33 -1.84
CA ASP A 52 -4.38 11.51 -0.40
C ASP A 52 -4.55 10.19 0.37
N LEU A 53 -5.60 9.45 0.03
CA LEU A 53 -5.91 8.15 0.64
C LEU A 53 -4.92 7.06 0.24
N SER A 54 -4.30 7.13 -0.94
CA SER A 54 -3.21 6.24 -1.32
C SER A 54 -1.94 6.51 -0.50
N ASN A 55 -1.68 7.78 -0.18
CA ASN A 55 -0.41 8.19 0.42
C ASN A 55 -0.38 8.11 1.96
N LYS A 56 -1.51 8.21 2.66
CA LYS A 56 -1.54 8.38 4.13
C LYS A 56 -1.74 7.13 5.01
N PRO A 57 -2.51 6.09 4.66
CA PRO A 57 -2.83 5.00 5.59
C PRO A 57 -1.80 3.87 5.59
N SER A 58 -0.93 3.74 4.57
CA SER A 58 -0.01 2.60 4.47
C SER A 58 1.13 2.64 5.49
N ALA A 59 1.74 3.81 5.72
CA ALA A 59 2.91 3.91 6.60
C ALA A 59 2.58 3.59 8.06
N ALA A 60 1.52 4.22 8.61
CA ALA A 60 1.13 4.02 10.01
C ALA A 60 0.67 2.58 10.30
N ILE A 61 -0.07 1.96 9.38
CA ILE A 61 -0.50 0.57 9.52
C ILE A 61 0.70 -0.37 9.41
N LEU A 62 1.63 -0.14 8.47
CA LEU A 62 2.84 -0.94 8.33
C LEU A 62 3.74 -0.86 9.56
N ASP A 63 3.89 0.31 10.16
CA ASP A 63 4.65 0.46 11.41
C ASP A 63 3.96 -0.23 12.58
N GLY A 64 2.63 -0.15 12.65
CA GLY A 64 1.82 -0.92 13.60
C GLY A 64 2.03 -2.43 13.45
N LEU A 65 1.99 -2.95 12.21
CA LEU A 65 2.20 -4.36 11.90
C LEU A 65 3.62 -4.83 12.22
N ARG A 66 4.66 -4.05 11.88
CA ARG A 66 6.05 -4.34 12.27
C ARG A 66 6.23 -4.35 13.79
N GLY A 67 5.60 -3.40 14.48
CA GLY A 67 5.59 -3.36 15.94
C GLY A 67 4.91 -4.59 16.54
N LEU A 68 3.81 -5.04 15.93
CA LEU A 68 3.09 -6.25 16.35
C LEU A 68 3.93 -7.51 16.11
N GLU A 69 4.53 -7.65 14.92
CA GLU A 69 5.43 -8.75 14.56
C GLU A 69 6.53 -8.94 15.59
N ARG A 70 7.26 -7.86 15.94
CA ARG A 70 8.34 -7.94 16.94
C ARG A 70 7.86 -8.45 18.30
N LYS A 71 6.69 -7.97 18.75
CA LYS A 71 6.11 -8.36 20.04
C LYS A 71 5.67 -9.81 20.02
N THR A 72 4.97 -10.25 18.99
CA THR A 72 4.50 -11.64 18.90
C THR A 72 5.64 -12.62 18.65
N SER A 73 6.66 -12.25 17.86
CA SER A 73 7.89 -13.05 17.70
C SER A 73 8.62 -13.24 19.03
N LEU A 74 8.69 -12.22 19.87
CA LEU A 74 9.27 -12.33 21.20
C LEU A 74 8.45 -13.30 22.08
N VAL A 75 7.12 -13.13 22.13
CA VAL A 75 6.23 -14.03 22.87
C VAL A 75 6.34 -15.47 22.38
N PHE A 76 6.35 -15.68 21.06
CA PHE A 76 6.50 -17.00 20.45
C PHE A 76 7.84 -17.66 20.79
N THR A 77 8.93 -16.88 20.77
CA THR A 77 10.26 -17.38 21.11
C THR A 77 10.34 -17.78 22.58
N LEU A 78 9.82 -16.94 23.49
CA LEU A 78 9.78 -17.24 24.92
C LEU A 78 8.91 -18.46 25.21
N LEU A 79 7.76 -18.57 24.54
CA LEU A 79 6.89 -19.74 24.64
C LEU A 79 7.61 -21.00 24.16
N LYS A 80 8.27 -20.95 23.01
CA LYS A 80 9.02 -22.09 22.45
C LYS A 80 10.16 -22.54 23.39
N ALA A 81 10.91 -21.58 23.94
CA ALA A 81 11.97 -21.88 24.91
C ALA A 81 11.40 -22.51 26.20
N SER A 82 10.30 -21.96 26.71
CA SER A 82 9.59 -22.49 27.88
C SER A 82 9.12 -23.93 27.66
N VAL A 83 8.42 -24.18 26.56
CA VAL A 83 7.93 -25.52 26.20
C VAL A 83 9.09 -26.49 26.02
N TYR A 84 10.14 -26.11 25.30
CA TYR A 84 11.30 -26.97 25.09
C TYR A 84 11.98 -27.35 26.41
N SER A 85 12.16 -26.38 27.32
CA SER A 85 12.73 -26.64 28.65
C SER A 85 11.87 -27.60 29.46
N ILE A 86 10.55 -27.47 29.41
CA ILE A 86 9.64 -28.35 30.15
C ILE A 86 9.68 -29.78 29.58
N VAL A 87 9.57 -29.93 28.26
CA VAL A 87 9.59 -31.24 27.59
C VAL A 87 10.92 -31.95 27.80
N LEU A 88 12.04 -31.22 27.73
CA LEU A 88 13.36 -31.78 27.96
C LEU A 88 13.54 -32.25 29.41
N ASN A 89 13.09 -31.46 30.39
CA ASN A 89 13.17 -31.84 31.81
C ASN A 89 12.32 -33.08 32.12
N GLN A 90 11.17 -33.25 31.46
CA GLN A 90 10.35 -34.46 31.59
C GLN A 90 11.06 -35.69 31.01
N GLN A 91 11.66 -35.58 29.82
CA GLN A 91 12.42 -36.67 29.22
C GLN A 91 13.61 -37.11 30.10
N ILE A 92 14.29 -36.17 30.76
CA ILE A 92 15.38 -36.48 31.69
C ILE A 92 14.86 -37.12 32.97
N GLY A 93 13.74 -36.63 33.52
CA GLY A 93 13.13 -37.18 34.74
C GLY A 93 12.51 -38.56 34.57
N GLU A 94 11.97 -38.87 33.40
CA GLU A 94 11.37 -40.18 33.08
C GLU A 94 12.38 -41.17 32.50
N GLY A 95 13.42 -40.70 31.79
CA GLY A 95 14.46 -41.53 31.15
C GLY A 95 15.77 -41.68 31.94
N GLY A 96 15.98 -40.92 33.02
CA GLY A 96 17.23 -40.89 33.79
C GLY A 96 17.45 -42.03 34.79
N SER A 97 16.65 -43.11 34.74
CA SER A 97 16.70 -44.20 35.72
C SER A 97 17.63 -45.36 35.33
N GLU A 98 18.24 -45.39 34.14
CA GLU A 98 18.90 -46.61 33.63
C GLU A 98 20.33 -46.47 33.10
N GLU A 99 21.00 -45.32 33.22
CA GLU A 99 22.36 -45.17 32.66
C GLU A 99 23.32 -44.51 33.66
N GLY A 100 23.75 -45.29 34.66
CA GLY A 100 24.72 -44.83 35.65
C GLY A 100 25.35 -45.90 36.55
N ASP A 101 25.24 -47.20 36.25
CA ASP A 101 25.78 -48.25 37.15
C ASP A 101 26.47 -49.41 36.38
N ARG A 102 27.44 -49.07 35.52
CA ARG A 102 28.35 -50.06 34.89
C ARG A 102 29.80 -49.57 34.83
N GLU A 103 30.35 -49.02 35.91
CA GLU A 103 31.81 -48.83 35.96
C GLU A 103 32.38 -48.70 37.39
N ALA A 104 32.22 -49.73 38.24
CA ALA A 104 33.05 -49.89 39.45
C ALA A 104 32.92 -51.30 40.04
N GLY A 105 33.61 -52.30 39.47
CA GLY A 105 33.57 -53.65 40.02
C GLY A 105 34.63 -54.62 39.50
N ASP A 106 35.73 -54.14 38.93
CA ASP A 106 36.91 -54.97 38.66
C ASP A 106 38.12 -54.30 39.30
N ARG A 107 38.39 -54.63 40.57
CA ARG A 107 39.70 -54.55 41.22
C ARG A 107 39.62 -55.06 42.65
N GLY A 108 40.17 -56.25 42.86
CA GLY A 108 40.81 -56.60 44.13
C GLY A 108 40.06 -57.62 44.99
N SER A 109 40.23 -58.91 44.71
CA SER A 109 40.32 -59.92 45.77
C SER A 109 41.12 -61.12 45.27
N VAL A 110 42.45 -60.95 45.27
CA VAL A 110 43.40 -62.07 45.34
C VAL A 110 44.37 -61.72 46.46
N ASP A 111 43.97 -61.97 47.70
CA ASP A 111 44.91 -62.37 48.75
C ASP A 111 44.18 -63.02 49.93
N GLY A 112 44.65 -64.19 50.38
CA GLY A 112 44.13 -64.82 51.59
C GLY A 112 44.26 -66.35 51.68
N ARG A 113 45.51 -66.82 51.85
CA ARG A 113 45.95 -68.07 52.50
C ARG A 113 45.36 -69.42 52.09
#